data_AF-A0A1W9G883-F1
#
_entry.id   AF-A0A1W9G883-F1
#
_cell.length_a   1.000
_cell.length_b   1.000
_cell.length_c   1.000
_cell.angle_alpha   90.00
_cell.angle_beta   90.00
_cell.angle_gamma   90.00
#
_symmetry.space_group_name_H-M   'P 1'
#
loop_
_entity.id
_entity.type
_entity.pdbx_description
1 polymer ?
#
loop_
_entity_poly.entity_id
_entity_poly.type
_entity_poly.pdbx_seq_one_letter_code
_entity_poly.pdbx_strand_id
1 'polypeptide(L)'
;MFARIRSFILTLLAMLMATPVLAASHREAPLIANDPTADITDFYFFRSWEDPDKAILIMNVIPGQEPGSGPNYFNFADDVLYEIHIDNNKNNIAANIVYQIRFKTEIRQPGNVFPLAYVALPPITALTGGGSEGLLVRQSYTVTEQRYGQPVRDLGTGPMFAVPSNVGPRTTPNYEQLAAKGVFALKNGGRIFAGQRDETFYIDLGGTFDTLNLHISPILSNADDANDAIIVGAPGSGVADTFSGFNVNTIALEIPISELVGPNGNKVLGAYASTSRPKVSVIKKNGNRDNSARFVQVARMGHPLVNELIIATNMKDKWNATDAEDENEFLPFYCNSALAAALNTVFGTGFPTANREDLVNALLRYAPGPPVCGSGKTNEALADFLRVDLDVPPTQAANQKRLGPLAHDASGNATPDKAGWPNGRRPNDDVTDVALRVVAGILTNPSTPNLGDGVNFNVGAVGGKKTSNGIATEFPFLPTPFDGRDRRHIDPGETLN
;
A
#
# COMPACT_ATOMS: atom_id res chain seq x y z
N MET A 1 -0.62 38.79 44.11
CA MET A 1 0.18 38.68 42.87
C MET A 1 0.78 37.28 42.67
N PHE A 2 0.04 36.20 42.99
CA PHE A 2 0.56 34.81 42.95
C PHE A 2 -0.47 33.81 42.38
N ALA A 3 -1.27 34.22 41.39
CA ALA A 3 -2.28 33.34 40.78
C ALA A 3 -2.15 33.20 39.24
N ARG A 4 -1.19 33.89 38.60
CA ARG A 4 -1.02 33.86 37.12
C ARG A 4 0.17 33.06 36.61
N ILE A 5 0.96 32.44 37.49
CA ILE A 5 2.18 31.70 37.08
C ILE A 5 1.92 30.19 36.94
N ARG A 6 0.84 29.64 37.52
CA ARG A 6 0.55 28.19 37.43
C ARG A 6 -0.03 27.75 36.07
N SER A 7 -0.78 28.61 35.38
CA SER A 7 -1.34 28.26 34.06
C SER A 7 -0.30 28.20 32.94
N PHE A 8 0.78 28.99 33.02
CA PHE A 8 1.85 28.97 32.01
C PHE A 8 2.82 27.79 32.15
N ILE A 9 2.99 27.25 33.35
CA ILE A 9 3.88 26.10 33.59
C ILE A 9 3.23 24.79 33.12
N LEU A 10 1.90 24.67 33.16
CA LEU A 10 1.18 23.50 32.62
C LEU A 10 1.14 23.48 31.08
N THR A 11 1.11 24.64 30.40
CA THR A 11 1.20 24.71 28.93
C THR A 11 2.61 24.43 28.42
N LEU A 12 3.65 24.83 29.18
CA LEU A 12 5.04 24.58 28.80
C LEU A 12 5.47 23.12 29.03
N LEU A 13 4.90 22.44 30.03
CA LEU A 13 5.21 21.02 30.27
C LEU A 13 4.51 20.07 29.28
N ALA A 14 3.41 20.51 28.65
CA ALA A 14 2.76 19.77 27.56
C ALA A 14 3.54 19.85 26.22
N MET A 15 4.37 20.88 26.01
CA MET A 15 5.23 20.99 24.83
C MET A 15 6.51 20.14 24.89
N LEU A 16 6.88 19.62 26.06
CA LEU A 16 8.12 18.84 26.25
C LEU A 16 7.97 17.33 26.04
N MET A 17 6.80 16.87 25.58
CA MET A 17 6.54 15.49 25.13
C MET A 17 6.28 15.41 23.61
N ALA A 18 6.70 16.42 22.84
CA ALA A 18 6.79 16.27 21.39
C ALA A 18 8.03 15.41 21.10
N THR A 19 7.88 14.08 21.16
CA THR A 19 8.82 13.20 20.49
C THR A 19 8.87 13.61 19.02
N PRO A 20 10.05 13.80 18.41
CA PRO A 20 10.12 14.08 16.99
C PRO A 20 9.41 12.94 16.24
N VAL A 21 8.34 13.28 15.52
CA VAL A 21 7.71 12.37 14.57
C VAL A 21 8.69 12.27 13.40
N LEU A 22 9.41 11.16 13.31
CA LEU A 22 10.10 10.80 12.08
C LEU A 22 9.00 10.35 11.11
N ALA A 23 8.70 11.19 10.13
CA ALA A 23 7.72 10.92 9.09
C ALA A 23 8.13 9.68 8.27
N ALA A 24 7.17 8.83 7.92
CA ALA A 24 7.01 8.36 6.54
C ALA A 24 5.70 7.58 6.35
N SER A 25 5.12 7.71 5.16
CA SER A 25 4.05 6.86 4.61
C SER A 25 4.56 5.60 3.91
N HIS A 26 5.89 5.43 3.83
CA HIS A 26 6.71 4.28 3.43
C HIS A 26 8.08 4.47 4.07
N ARG A 27 8.48 3.57 4.99
CA ARG A 27 9.50 3.74 6.05
C ARG A 27 8.87 4.03 7.42
N GLU A 28 7.73 3.41 7.69
CA GLU A 28 6.83 3.73 8.79
C GLU A 28 7.39 3.38 10.16
N ALA A 29 8.29 2.40 10.21
CA ALA A 29 8.94 1.92 11.41
C ALA A 29 10.47 2.18 11.37
N PRO A 30 11.14 2.45 12.51
CA PRO A 30 12.56 2.76 12.53
C PRO A 30 13.48 1.74 11.83
N LEU A 31 13.20 0.43 11.93
CA LEU A 31 14.02 -0.58 11.26
C LEU A 31 13.69 -0.72 9.78
N ILE A 32 12.40 -0.76 9.42
CA ILE A 32 12.00 -0.90 8.00
C ILE A 32 12.40 0.33 7.17
N ALA A 33 12.49 1.49 7.82
CA ALA A 33 13.01 2.72 7.22
C ALA A 33 14.43 2.62 6.66
N ASN A 34 15.18 1.57 7.04
CA ASN A 34 16.52 1.26 6.58
C ASN A 34 16.59 -0.01 5.70
N ASP A 35 15.44 -0.62 5.36
CA ASP A 35 15.33 -1.81 4.52
C ASP A 35 14.23 -1.65 3.44
N PRO A 36 14.46 -0.80 2.43
CA PRO A 36 13.44 -0.47 1.43
C PRO A 36 12.96 -1.70 0.63
N THR A 37 13.79 -2.73 0.47
CA THR A 37 13.41 -3.93 -0.30
C THR A 37 12.45 -4.87 0.42
N ALA A 38 12.34 -4.75 1.74
CA ALA A 38 11.34 -5.43 2.55
C ALA A 38 10.18 -4.49 2.95
N ASP A 39 10.29 -3.20 2.67
CA ASP A 39 9.30 -2.20 3.01
C ASP A 39 8.05 -2.36 2.14
N ILE A 40 6.93 -2.79 2.74
CA ILE A 40 5.64 -2.91 2.06
C ILE A 40 5.05 -1.53 2.03
N THR A 41 4.94 -1.00 0.82
CA THR A 41 4.38 0.32 0.63
C THR A 41 2.87 0.24 0.61
N ASP A 42 2.33 -0.85 0.05
CA ASP A 42 0.90 -0.95 -0.05
C ASP A 42 0.35 -2.35 -0.27
N PHE A 43 -0.88 -2.58 0.19
CA PHE A 43 -1.62 -3.82 -0.05
C PHE A 43 -3.03 -3.58 -0.59
N TYR A 44 -3.35 -4.29 -1.67
CA TYR A 44 -4.65 -4.22 -2.33
C TYR A 44 -5.27 -5.60 -2.41
N PHE A 45 -6.58 -5.66 -2.15
CA PHE A 45 -7.37 -6.87 -2.32
C PHE A 45 -8.76 -6.49 -2.80
N PHE A 46 -9.13 -6.85 -4.02
CA PHE A 46 -10.42 -6.45 -4.60
C PHE A 46 -10.88 -7.43 -5.66
N ARG A 47 -12.17 -7.39 -5.99
CA ARG A 47 -12.73 -8.14 -7.12
C ARG A 47 -12.37 -7.43 -8.43
N SER A 48 -11.85 -8.16 -9.40
CA SER A 48 -11.38 -7.59 -10.66
C SER A 48 -12.53 -6.94 -11.44
N TRP A 49 -12.32 -5.70 -11.91
CA TRP A 49 -13.25 -5.03 -12.83
C TRP A 49 -13.00 -5.39 -14.30
N GLU A 50 -11.92 -6.10 -14.62
CA GLU A 50 -11.66 -6.66 -15.95
C GLU A 50 -12.35 -8.03 -16.13
N ASP A 51 -12.20 -8.92 -15.14
CA ASP A 51 -12.84 -10.25 -15.08
C ASP A 51 -13.49 -10.46 -13.70
N PRO A 52 -14.81 -10.25 -13.56
CA PRO A 52 -15.50 -10.39 -12.28
C PRO A 52 -15.45 -11.78 -11.64
N ASP A 53 -14.97 -12.83 -12.31
CA ASP A 53 -14.76 -14.15 -11.70
C ASP A 53 -13.38 -14.28 -11.02
N LYS A 54 -12.59 -13.20 -11.02
CA LYS A 54 -11.26 -13.12 -10.40
C LYS A 54 -11.20 -12.12 -9.26
N ALA A 55 -10.28 -12.37 -8.34
CA ALA A 55 -9.85 -11.41 -7.33
C ALA A 55 -8.39 -11.04 -7.57
N ILE A 56 -8.06 -9.80 -7.23
CA ILE A 56 -6.74 -9.20 -7.39
C ILE A 56 -6.12 -9.02 -6.01
N LEU A 57 -4.89 -9.48 -5.84
CA LEU A 57 -4.06 -9.21 -4.67
C LEU A 57 -2.77 -8.53 -5.14
N ILE A 58 -2.47 -7.35 -4.62
CA ILE A 58 -1.28 -6.58 -5.01
C ILE A 58 -0.49 -6.22 -3.76
N MET A 59 0.80 -6.50 -3.77
CA MET A 59 1.76 -6.02 -2.79
C MET A 59 2.73 -5.08 -3.50
N ASN A 60 2.75 -3.83 -3.09
CA ASN A 60 3.74 -2.86 -3.49
C ASN A 60 4.87 -2.81 -2.46
N VAL A 61 6.11 -2.67 -2.93
CA VAL A 61 7.33 -2.62 -2.12
C VAL A 61 8.33 -1.63 -2.71
N ILE A 62 9.33 -1.23 -1.90
CA ILE A 62 10.38 -0.28 -2.29
C ILE A 62 9.80 1.09 -2.64
N PRO A 63 9.72 2.00 -1.66
CA PRO A 63 9.03 3.27 -1.85
C PRO A 63 9.82 4.32 -2.62
N GLY A 64 9.07 5.31 -3.13
CA GLY A 64 9.61 6.57 -3.62
C GLY A 64 10.66 6.38 -4.70
N GLN A 65 10.41 5.46 -5.65
CA GLN A 65 11.40 5.13 -6.66
C GLN A 65 11.53 6.26 -7.67
N GLU A 66 12.58 7.05 -7.50
CA GLU A 66 13.00 8.05 -8.48
C GLU A 66 13.38 7.36 -9.82
N PRO A 67 12.62 7.53 -10.91
CA PRO A 67 12.85 6.79 -12.15
C PRO A 67 14.25 6.98 -12.74
N GLY A 68 14.86 8.16 -12.56
CA GLY A 68 16.20 8.51 -13.06
C GLY A 68 17.39 7.94 -12.28
N SER A 69 17.18 7.06 -11.29
CA SER A 69 18.20 6.60 -10.31
C SER A 69 19.31 5.67 -10.82
N GLY A 70 19.65 5.66 -12.11
CA GLY A 70 20.75 4.82 -12.63
C GLY A 70 22.10 5.08 -11.92
N PRO A 71 23.06 4.14 -11.98
CA PRO A 71 23.21 3.05 -12.96
C PRO A 71 22.64 1.69 -12.51
N ASN A 72 22.17 1.58 -11.26
CA ASN A 72 21.43 0.43 -10.74
C ASN A 72 20.02 0.88 -10.40
N TYR A 73 19.04 0.07 -10.73
CA TYR A 73 17.63 0.39 -10.54
C TYR A 73 17.01 -0.49 -9.44
N PHE A 74 15.70 -0.37 -9.28
CA PHE A 74 14.94 -0.95 -8.17
C PHE A 74 14.62 -2.42 -8.43
N ASN A 75 15.47 -3.31 -7.90
CA ASN A 75 15.28 -4.75 -7.96
C ASN A 75 14.62 -5.27 -6.68
N PHE A 76 13.83 -6.33 -6.78
CA PHE A 76 13.39 -7.10 -5.61
C PHE A 76 14.60 -7.75 -4.92
N ALA A 77 14.56 -7.97 -3.62
CA ALA A 77 15.69 -8.57 -2.92
C ALA A 77 15.67 -10.11 -2.96
N ASP A 78 16.81 -10.72 -3.30
CA ASP A 78 16.98 -12.19 -3.33
C ASP A 78 16.81 -12.84 -1.95
N ASP A 79 17.08 -12.06 -0.90
CA ASP A 79 16.99 -12.44 0.51
C ASP A 79 15.76 -11.85 1.22
N VAL A 80 14.68 -11.56 0.48
CA VAL A 80 13.34 -11.36 1.04
C VAL A 80 12.44 -12.52 0.62
N LEU A 81 11.62 -12.97 1.56
CA LEU A 81 10.45 -13.80 1.30
C LEU A 81 9.23 -12.88 1.31
N TYR A 82 8.58 -12.72 0.15
CA TYR A 82 7.36 -11.93 0.00
C TYR A 82 6.15 -12.86 0.09
N GLU A 83 5.19 -12.56 0.97
CA GLU A 83 4.06 -13.44 1.25
C GLU A 83 2.73 -12.68 1.28
N ILE A 84 1.69 -13.30 0.74
CA ILE A 84 0.31 -12.84 0.91
C ILE A 84 -0.46 -13.95 1.61
N HIS A 85 -1.01 -13.62 2.78
CA HIS A 85 -1.70 -14.53 3.70
C HIS A 85 -3.20 -14.28 3.63
N ILE A 86 -4.00 -15.34 3.57
CA ILE A 86 -5.46 -15.25 3.41
C ILE A 86 -6.15 -16.08 4.49
N ASP A 87 -7.09 -15.45 5.18
CA ASP A 87 -8.15 -16.08 5.96
C ASP A 87 -9.41 -16.18 5.08
N ASN A 88 -9.84 -17.41 4.80
CA ASN A 88 -11.07 -17.67 4.06
C ASN A 88 -12.13 -18.39 4.91
N ASN A 89 -11.90 -18.58 6.22
CA ASN A 89 -12.83 -19.25 7.10
C ASN A 89 -13.38 -18.35 8.23
N LYS A 90 -12.92 -17.08 8.29
CA LYS A 90 -13.35 -16.03 9.23
C LYS A 90 -12.99 -16.31 10.69
N ASN A 91 -11.91 -17.04 10.94
CA ASN A 91 -11.41 -17.24 12.30
C ASN A 91 -10.37 -16.19 12.73
N ASN A 92 -10.12 -15.16 11.90
CA ASN A 92 -9.11 -14.14 12.13
C ASN A 92 -7.67 -14.73 12.18
N ILE A 93 -7.39 -15.83 11.47
CA ILE A 93 -6.07 -16.45 11.35
C ILE A 93 -5.79 -16.72 9.86
N ALA A 94 -4.90 -15.94 9.24
CA ALA A 94 -4.68 -15.95 7.79
C ALA A 94 -3.68 -17.02 7.30
N ALA A 95 -3.65 -18.18 7.95
CA ALA A 95 -2.83 -19.33 7.57
C ALA A 95 -3.50 -20.28 6.55
N ASN A 96 -4.65 -19.89 5.96
CA ASN A 96 -5.43 -20.80 5.13
C ASN A 96 -4.85 -20.94 3.73
N ILE A 97 -4.48 -19.83 3.10
CA ILE A 97 -3.80 -19.80 1.81
C ILE A 97 -2.67 -18.78 1.92
N VAL A 98 -1.45 -19.20 1.60
CA VAL A 98 -0.27 -18.35 1.59
C VAL A 98 0.39 -18.43 0.23
N TYR A 99 0.43 -17.31 -0.50
CA TYR A 99 1.21 -17.17 -1.72
C TYR A 99 2.60 -16.67 -1.36
N GLN A 100 3.64 -17.36 -1.84
CA GLN A 100 5.04 -17.02 -1.56
C GLN A 100 5.78 -16.72 -2.86
N ILE A 101 6.49 -15.60 -2.89
CA ILE A 101 7.27 -15.16 -4.04
C ILE A 101 8.73 -15.00 -3.63
N ARG A 102 9.63 -15.59 -4.43
CA ARG A 102 11.08 -15.52 -4.23
C ARG A 102 11.77 -15.13 -5.51
N PHE A 103 12.62 -14.11 -5.42
CA PHE A 103 13.40 -13.59 -6.54
C PHE A 103 14.83 -14.14 -6.50
N LYS A 104 15.43 -14.20 -7.68
CA LYS A 104 16.84 -14.52 -7.87
C LYS A 104 17.41 -13.64 -8.96
N THR A 105 18.46 -12.92 -8.62
CA THR A 105 19.17 -12.02 -9.51
C THR A 105 20.29 -12.75 -10.24
N GLU A 106 20.38 -12.51 -11.55
CA GLU A 106 21.44 -12.99 -12.44
C GLU A 106 22.18 -11.79 -13.04
N ILE A 107 23.52 -11.80 -12.96
CA ILE A 107 24.38 -10.92 -13.75
C ILE A 107 24.74 -11.61 -15.05
N ARG A 108 24.21 -11.11 -16.16
CA ARG A 108 24.41 -11.63 -17.52
C ARG A 108 25.58 -10.91 -18.18
N GLN A 109 26.32 -11.64 -19.01
CA GLN A 109 27.40 -11.06 -19.81
C GLN A 109 26.86 -9.99 -20.77
N PRO A 110 27.56 -8.86 -20.97
CA PRO A 110 28.89 -8.51 -20.43
C PRO A 110 28.87 -7.78 -19.06
N GLY A 111 27.85 -7.92 -18.21
CA GLY A 111 27.72 -7.22 -16.92
C GLY A 111 28.81 -7.51 -15.87
N ASN A 112 29.68 -8.48 -16.11
CA ASN A 112 30.90 -8.69 -15.33
C ASN A 112 32.03 -7.69 -15.68
N VAL A 113 31.96 -7.04 -16.85
CA VAL A 113 32.95 -6.07 -17.34
C VAL A 113 32.32 -4.71 -17.69
N PHE A 114 30.99 -4.62 -17.77
CA PHE A 114 30.25 -3.41 -18.07
C PHE A 114 29.40 -2.94 -16.86
N PRO A 115 29.48 -1.66 -16.43
CA PRO A 115 29.01 -1.24 -15.11
C PRO A 115 27.54 -0.77 -15.05
N LEU A 116 26.69 -1.15 -16.02
CA LEU A 116 25.27 -0.75 -16.06
C LEU A 116 24.36 -1.96 -15.88
N ALA A 117 23.27 -1.81 -15.13
CA ALA A 117 22.26 -2.86 -14.99
C ALA A 117 21.50 -3.11 -16.31
N TYR A 118 21.19 -2.04 -17.03
CA TYR A 118 20.42 -2.04 -18.27
C TYR A 118 21.10 -1.21 -19.35
N VAL A 119 21.20 -1.73 -20.57
CA VAL A 119 21.89 -1.09 -21.68
C VAL A 119 21.15 -1.27 -23.01
N ALA A 120 21.14 -0.23 -23.85
CA ALA A 120 20.49 -0.25 -25.16
C ALA A 120 21.40 -0.83 -26.26
N LEU A 121 21.81 -2.10 -26.16
CA LEU A 121 22.69 -2.75 -27.15
C LEU A 121 22.26 -4.20 -27.47
N PRO A 122 21.16 -4.44 -28.23
CA PRO A 122 20.12 -3.52 -28.69
C PRO A 122 19.15 -3.08 -27.56
N PRO A 123 18.18 -2.17 -27.83
CA PRO A 123 17.15 -1.81 -26.86
C PRO A 123 16.42 -3.02 -26.27
N ILE A 124 16.06 -2.94 -24.99
CA ILE A 124 15.36 -3.99 -24.27
C ILE A 124 13.90 -3.98 -24.71
N THR A 125 13.52 -5.04 -25.41
CA THR A 125 12.17 -5.25 -25.95
C THR A 125 11.58 -6.60 -25.53
N ALA A 126 12.36 -7.45 -24.85
CA ALA A 126 11.92 -8.73 -24.33
C ALA A 126 12.58 -9.02 -22.96
N LEU A 127 11.95 -9.88 -22.16
CA LEU A 127 12.49 -10.32 -20.86
C LEU A 127 13.44 -11.53 -20.99
N THR A 128 13.35 -12.24 -22.11
CA THR A 128 14.19 -13.41 -22.43
C THR A 128 14.38 -13.53 -23.94
N GLY A 129 15.37 -14.32 -24.38
CA GLY A 129 15.69 -14.52 -25.79
C GLY A 129 16.16 -13.24 -26.49
N GLY A 130 15.89 -13.14 -27.80
CA GLY A 130 16.22 -11.95 -28.60
C GLY A 130 15.48 -10.71 -28.14
N GLY A 131 16.18 -9.58 -28.01
CA GLY A 131 15.65 -8.33 -27.46
C GLY A 131 15.78 -8.21 -25.94
N SER A 132 16.38 -9.20 -25.26
CA SER A 132 16.67 -9.16 -23.82
C SER A 132 18.14 -8.92 -23.51
N GLU A 133 19.01 -8.81 -24.52
CA GLU A 133 20.48 -8.74 -24.37
C GLU A 133 20.92 -7.56 -23.50
N GLY A 134 20.15 -6.46 -23.53
CA GLY A 134 20.38 -5.27 -22.72
C GLY A 134 20.13 -5.43 -21.22
N LEU A 135 19.49 -6.52 -20.79
CA LEU A 135 19.25 -6.83 -19.36
C LEU A 135 20.49 -7.51 -18.76
N LEU A 136 21.49 -6.73 -18.38
CA LEU A 136 22.71 -7.25 -17.74
C LEU A 136 22.44 -7.68 -16.29
N VAL A 137 21.50 -7.02 -15.61
CA VAL A 137 20.86 -7.52 -14.40
C VAL A 137 19.49 -8.06 -14.80
N ARG A 138 19.18 -9.31 -14.47
CA ARG A 138 17.85 -9.90 -14.70
C ARG A 138 17.39 -10.66 -13.48
N GLN A 139 16.12 -10.50 -13.11
CA GLN A 139 15.54 -11.24 -12.00
C GLN A 139 14.55 -12.29 -12.51
N SER A 140 14.78 -13.54 -12.11
CA SER A 140 13.78 -14.61 -12.21
C SER A 140 13.06 -14.77 -10.89
N TYR A 141 11.86 -15.32 -10.89
CA TYR A 141 11.14 -15.60 -9.65
C TYR A 141 10.31 -16.87 -9.69
N THR A 142 9.99 -17.39 -8.51
CA THR A 142 9.06 -18.50 -8.29
C THR A 142 7.81 -18.03 -7.57
N VAL A 143 6.69 -18.71 -7.82
CA VAL A 143 5.43 -18.48 -7.11
C VAL A 143 4.97 -19.81 -6.56
N THR A 144 4.84 -19.89 -5.24
CA THR A 144 4.36 -21.10 -4.58
C THR A 144 3.15 -20.79 -3.72
N GLU A 145 2.33 -21.81 -3.46
CA GLU A 145 1.15 -21.74 -2.62
C GLU A 145 1.25 -22.78 -1.50
N GLN A 146 0.98 -22.36 -0.27
CA GLN A 146 0.71 -23.25 0.84
C GLN A 146 -0.77 -23.12 1.22
N ARG A 147 -1.45 -24.25 1.45
CA ARG A 147 -2.89 -24.26 1.75
C ARG A 147 -3.20 -25.14 2.94
N TYR A 148 -3.85 -24.62 3.98
CA TYR A 148 -4.23 -25.34 5.21
C TYR A 148 -3.11 -26.25 5.76
N GLY A 149 -1.88 -25.72 5.83
CA GLY A 149 -0.70 -26.46 6.31
C GLY A 149 -0.24 -27.62 5.43
N GLN A 150 -0.85 -27.83 4.25
CA GLN A 150 -0.41 -28.83 3.29
C GLN A 150 0.98 -28.49 2.71
N PRO A 151 1.67 -29.47 2.08
CA PRO A 151 2.93 -29.21 1.39
C PRO A 151 2.81 -28.10 0.35
N VAL A 152 3.87 -27.30 0.23
CA VAL A 152 3.97 -26.18 -0.71
C VAL A 152 3.85 -26.69 -2.16
N ARG A 153 3.00 -26.03 -2.95
CA ARG A 153 2.77 -26.29 -4.38
C ARG A 153 3.41 -25.19 -5.23
N ASP A 154 4.22 -25.57 -6.22
CA ASP A 154 4.69 -24.63 -7.26
C ASP A 154 3.57 -24.30 -8.25
N LEU A 155 3.27 -23.01 -8.40
CA LEU A 155 2.25 -22.49 -9.31
C LEU A 155 2.82 -22.05 -10.66
N GLY A 156 4.13 -21.94 -10.81
CA GLY A 156 4.75 -21.50 -12.06
C GLY A 156 4.48 -22.45 -13.22
N THR A 157 4.24 -21.91 -14.41
CA THR A 157 4.07 -22.69 -15.66
C THR A 157 5.37 -22.82 -16.46
N GLY A 158 6.44 -22.14 -16.02
CA GLY A 158 7.76 -22.10 -16.64
C GLY A 158 8.62 -21.01 -16.02
N PRO A 159 9.76 -20.64 -16.65
CA PRO A 159 10.58 -19.51 -16.20
C PRO A 159 9.78 -18.20 -16.24
N MET A 160 9.76 -17.48 -15.11
CA MET A 160 9.13 -16.17 -14.97
C MET A 160 10.19 -15.12 -14.64
N PHE A 161 10.02 -13.90 -15.15
CA PHE A 161 11.00 -12.83 -15.03
C PHE A 161 10.33 -11.53 -14.61
N ALA A 162 10.95 -10.82 -13.66
CA ALA A 162 10.48 -9.50 -13.28
C ALA A 162 10.70 -8.51 -14.43
N VAL A 163 9.74 -7.60 -14.63
CA VAL A 163 9.87 -6.52 -15.61
C VAL A 163 10.84 -5.48 -15.05
N PRO A 164 11.87 -5.07 -15.81
CA PRO A 164 12.88 -4.12 -15.35
C PRO A 164 12.26 -2.74 -15.08
N SER A 165 12.96 -1.90 -14.32
CA SER A 165 12.58 -0.48 -14.20
C SER A 165 12.55 0.22 -15.57
N ASN A 166 11.68 1.21 -15.72
CA ASN A 166 11.54 1.98 -16.96
C ASN A 166 12.68 3.00 -17.08
N VAL A 167 13.77 2.60 -17.73
CA VAL A 167 14.98 3.43 -17.85
C VAL A 167 14.76 4.67 -18.71
N GLY A 168 13.94 4.56 -19.74
CA GLY A 168 13.76 5.63 -20.72
C GLY A 168 13.63 5.11 -22.15
N PRO A 169 13.17 5.97 -23.08
CA PRO A 169 12.72 5.58 -24.41
C PRO A 169 13.80 4.93 -25.30
N ARG A 170 15.08 5.13 -25.02
CA ARG A 170 16.18 4.48 -25.77
C ARG A 170 16.47 3.06 -25.26
N THR A 171 16.38 2.84 -23.96
CA THR A 171 16.78 1.58 -23.32
C THR A 171 15.61 0.62 -23.21
N THR A 172 14.43 1.11 -22.84
CA THR A 172 13.18 0.35 -22.71
C THR A 172 12.08 0.98 -23.57
N PRO A 173 12.23 1.03 -24.91
CA PRO A 173 11.21 1.57 -25.80
C PRO A 173 9.90 0.79 -25.67
N ASN A 174 8.77 1.48 -25.81
CA ASN A 174 7.42 0.90 -25.72
C ASN A 174 7.23 0.07 -24.44
N TYR A 175 7.51 0.67 -23.28
CA TYR A 175 7.53 -0.02 -21.99
C TYR A 175 6.26 -0.84 -21.71
N GLU A 176 5.08 -0.37 -22.13
CA GLU A 176 3.82 -1.13 -21.99
C GLU A 176 3.86 -2.49 -22.69
N GLN A 177 4.44 -2.56 -23.90
CA GLN A 177 4.60 -3.82 -24.63
C GLN A 177 5.63 -4.74 -23.96
N LEU A 178 6.68 -4.18 -23.36
CA LEU A 178 7.65 -4.95 -22.57
C LEU A 178 6.99 -5.49 -21.30
N ALA A 179 6.22 -4.65 -20.59
CA ALA A 179 5.55 -5.00 -19.35
C ALA A 179 4.48 -6.07 -19.55
N ALA A 180 3.74 -6.03 -20.67
CA ALA A 180 2.78 -7.07 -21.03
C ALA A 180 3.41 -8.47 -21.19
N LYS A 181 4.71 -8.55 -21.55
CA LYS A 181 5.46 -9.82 -21.62
C LYS A 181 5.81 -10.38 -20.24
N GLY A 182 5.65 -9.59 -19.17
CA GLY A 182 5.87 -9.98 -17.78
C GLY A 182 4.61 -10.48 -17.07
N VAL A 183 3.51 -10.68 -17.80
CA VAL A 183 2.29 -11.31 -17.28
C VAL A 183 2.37 -12.81 -17.55
N PHE A 184 2.49 -13.61 -16.50
CA PHE A 184 2.64 -15.06 -16.61
C PHE A 184 1.42 -15.80 -16.06
N ALA A 185 0.94 -16.81 -16.79
CA ALA A 185 -0.12 -17.69 -16.31
C ALA A 185 0.36 -18.61 -15.18
N LEU A 186 -0.54 -18.89 -14.24
CA LEU A 186 -0.31 -19.79 -13.10
C LEU A 186 -1.12 -21.09 -13.26
N LYS A 187 -0.61 -22.18 -12.70
CA LYS A 187 -1.24 -23.52 -12.75
C LYS A 187 -2.65 -23.57 -12.13
N ASN A 188 -3.01 -22.62 -11.28
CA ASN A 188 -4.33 -22.51 -10.67
C ASN A 188 -5.33 -21.72 -11.55
N GLY A 189 -4.98 -21.38 -12.80
CA GLY A 189 -5.84 -20.59 -13.69
C GLY A 189 -5.83 -19.10 -13.41
N GLY A 190 -4.91 -18.63 -12.57
CA GLY A 190 -4.61 -17.22 -12.35
C GLY A 190 -3.48 -16.70 -13.24
N ARG A 191 -3.05 -15.45 -12.99
CA ARG A 191 -1.85 -14.84 -13.58
C ARG A 191 -1.10 -13.99 -12.55
N ILE A 192 0.18 -13.77 -12.80
CA ILE A 192 1.05 -12.93 -11.97
C ILE A 192 1.79 -11.90 -12.83
N PHE A 193 2.04 -10.73 -12.25
CA PHE A 193 2.98 -9.73 -12.72
C PHE A 193 3.94 -9.35 -11.58
N ALA A 194 5.22 -9.19 -11.89
CA ALA A 194 6.20 -8.59 -10.99
C ALA A 194 7.06 -7.56 -11.73
N GLY A 195 7.16 -6.34 -11.22
CA GLY A 195 7.96 -5.27 -11.83
C GLY A 195 7.51 -3.87 -11.42
N GLN A 196 8.13 -2.85 -12.00
CA GLN A 196 7.88 -1.45 -11.65
C GLN A 196 6.50 -0.97 -12.15
N ARG A 197 5.80 -0.18 -11.32
CA ARG A 197 4.56 0.53 -11.64
C ARG A 197 4.59 1.94 -11.08
N ASP A 198 3.67 2.77 -11.55
CA ASP A 198 3.38 4.07 -10.96
C ASP A 198 2.88 3.91 -9.51
N GLU A 199 3.27 4.79 -8.61
CA GLU A 199 2.74 4.84 -7.25
C GLU A 199 1.33 5.44 -7.28
N THR A 200 0.34 4.69 -6.79
CA THR A 200 -1.06 5.13 -6.80
C THR A 200 -1.53 5.70 -5.47
N PHE A 201 -0.71 5.62 -4.42
CA PHE A 201 -0.96 6.33 -3.18
C PHE A 201 -0.77 7.83 -3.38
N TYR A 202 -1.87 8.56 -3.52
CA TYR A 202 -1.87 10.01 -3.67
C TYR A 202 -2.16 10.66 -2.32
N ILE A 203 -1.36 11.68 -1.96
CA ILE A 203 -1.45 12.37 -0.68
C ILE A 203 -0.67 13.70 -0.71
N ASP A 204 -1.11 14.68 0.08
CA ASP A 204 -0.26 15.77 0.59
C ASP A 204 0.65 15.24 1.72
N LEU A 205 1.69 14.47 1.34
CA LEU A 205 2.54 13.78 2.31
C LEU A 205 3.30 14.77 3.19
N GLY A 206 3.86 15.80 2.55
CA GLY A 206 4.62 16.85 3.21
C GLY A 206 3.78 17.56 4.25
N GLY A 207 2.58 18.01 3.90
CA GLY A 207 1.66 18.66 4.84
C GLY A 207 1.14 17.71 5.92
N THR A 208 0.82 16.46 5.57
CA THR A 208 0.33 15.45 6.52
C THR A 208 1.34 15.22 7.63
N PHE A 209 2.61 15.01 7.28
CA PHE A 209 3.66 14.71 8.26
C PHE A 209 4.41 15.93 8.80
N ASP A 210 4.22 17.11 8.22
CA ASP A 210 4.54 18.40 8.87
C ASP A 210 3.45 18.77 9.89
N THR A 211 3.13 17.86 10.81
CA THR A 211 2.15 18.08 11.88
C THR A 211 0.75 18.51 11.37
N LEU A 212 0.26 17.85 10.30
CA LEU A 212 -1.02 18.19 9.66
C LEU A 212 -1.08 19.65 9.15
N ASN A 213 0.07 20.22 8.78
CA ASN A 213 0.20 21.52 8.10
C ASN A 213 -0.11 21.37 6.60
N LEU A 214 -1.33 20.94 6.31
CA LEU A 214 -1.82 20.72 4.94
C LEU A 214 -1.82 22.02 4.14
N HIS A 215 -1.61 21.91 2.84
CA HIS A 215 -1.63 23.07 1.93
C HIS A 215 -3.02 23.71 1.79
N ILE A 216 -4.06 23.07 2.33
CA ILE A 216 -5.44 23.55 2.33
C ILE A 216 -6.09 23.39 3.73
N SER A 217 -7.30 23.92 3.87
CA SER A 217 -8.16 23.57 5.00
C SER A 217 -8.42 22.05 5.01
N PRO A 218 -8.26 21.36 6.15
CA PRO A 218 -8.54 19.92 6.25
C PRO A 218 -10.03 19.59 6.13
N ILE A 219 -10.91 20.59 6.09
CA ILE A 219 -12.35 20.42 5.89
C ILE A 219 -12.69 20.89 4.47
N LEU A 220 -13.07 19.93 3.63
CA LEU A 220 -13.45 20.16 2.23
C LEU A 220 -14.92 20.59 2.13
N SER A 221 -15.25 21.37 1.08
CA SER A 221 -16.65 21.63 0.73
C SER A 221 -17.30 20.37 0.16
N ASN A 222 -18.64 20.24 0.22
CA ASN A 222 -19.32 19.10 -0.40
C ASN A 222 -19.02 18.97 -1.89
N ALA A 223 -18.85 20.08 -2.60
CA ALA A 223 -18.57 20.08 -4.03
C ALA A 223 -17.16 19.58 -4.33
N ASP A 224 -16.18 20.04 -3.55
CA ASP A 224 -14.79 19.64 -3.69
C ASP A 224 -14.59 18.17 -3.30
N ASP A 225 -15.24 17.76 -2.21
CA ASP A 225 -15.16 16.40 -1.70
C ASP A 225 -15.80 15.37 -2.64
N ALA A 226 -16.93 15.71 -3.25
CA ALA A 226 -17.65 14.84 -4.18
C ALA A 226 -16.93 14.65 -5.54
N ASN A 227 -15.83 15.37 -5.79
CA ASN A 227 -15.17 15.38 -7.08
C ASN A 227 -13.93 14.47 -7.08
N ASP A 228 -14.05 13.31 -7.74
CA ASP A 228 -13.02 12.26 -7.85
C ASP A 228 -11.84 12.60 -8.78
N ALA A 229 -11.74 13.84 -9.27
CA ALA A 229 -10.79 14.22 -10.31
C ALA A 229 -10.21 15.64 -10.14
N ILE A 230 -10.19 16.16 -8.92
CA ILE A 230 -9.60 17.48 -8.64
C ILE A 230 -8.52 17.41 -7.57
N ILE A 231 -7.69 18.43 -7.56
CA ILE A 231 -6.96 18.84 -6.37
C ILE A 231 -7.58 20.17 -5.95
N VAL A 232 -8.07 20.24 -4.72
CA VAL A 232 -8.89 21.37 -4.23
C VAL A 232 -8.07 22.67 -4.11
N GLY A 233 -6.74 22.58 -4.16
CA GLY A 233 -5.79 23.70 -4.12
C GLY A 233 -5.59 24.56 -5.39
N ALA A 234 -6.56 24.74 -6.31
CA ALA A 234 -6.34 25.59 -7.50
C ALA A 234 -7.56 26.45 -7.91
N PRO A 235 -7.38 27.75 -8.27
CA PRO A 235 -6.35 28.24 -9.20
C PRO A 235 -5.32 29.22 -8.57
N GLY A 236 -4.04 28.83 -8.61
CA GLY A 236 -2.88 29.66 -8.23
C GLY A 236 -1.98 29.11 -7.12
N SER A 237 -2.40 28.08 -6.37
CA SER A 237 -1.73 27.63 -5.12
C SER A 237 -1.09 26.23 -5.14
N GLY A 238 -1.05 25.53 -6.26
CA GLY A 238 -0.12 24.42 -6.44
C GLY A 238 -0.61 23.02 -6.08
N VAL A 239 -0.04 22.04 -6.78
CA VAL A 239 -0.30 20.60 -6.65
C VAL A 239 0.36 20.07 -5.36
N ALA A 240 -0.35 19.25 -4.59
CA ALA A 240 0.18 18.64 -3.36
C ALA A 240 0.29 17.10 -3.45
N ASP A 241 0.04 16.47 -4.60
CA ASP A 241 0.37 15.05 -4.77
C ASP A 241 1.89 14.86 -4.81
N THR A 242 2.46 14.72 -3.62
CA THR A 242 3.90 14.59 -3.40
C THR A 242 4.46 13.24 -3.81
N PHE A 243 3.62 12.27 -4.19
CA PHE A 243 4.05 11.02 -4.82
C PHE A 243 4.01 11.08 -6.35
N SER A 244 3.46 12.13 -6.95
CA SER A 244 3.44 12.30 -8.40
C SER A 244 4.84 12.15 -9.02
N GLY A 245 4.95 11.32 -10.06
CA GLY A 245 6.22 11.07 -10.74
C GLY A 245 7.14 10.04 -10.08
N PHE A 246 6.76 9.47 -8.93
CA PHE A 246 7.46 8.32 -8.33
C PHE A 246 6.90 7.00 -8.83
N ASN A 247 7.75 5.97 -8.79
CA ASN A 247 7.35 4.60 -9.06
C ASN A 247 7.43 3.74 -7.80
N VAL A 248 6.98 2.49 -7.93
CA VAL A 248 7.03 1.45 -6.92
C VAL A 248 7.26 0.08 -7.56
N ASN A 249 7.73 -0.92 -6.81
CA ASN A 249 7.84 -2.29 -7.27
C ASN A 249 6.58 -3.06 -6.86
N THR A 250 5.95 -3.71 -7.83
CA THR A 250 4.65 -4.35 -7.65
C THR A 250 4.76 -5.85 -7.85
N ILE A 251 4.14 -6.62 -6.95
CA ILE A 251 3.79 -8.03 -7.14
C ILE A 251 2.26 -8.11 -7.19
N ALA A 252 1.69 -8.40 -8.36
CA ALA A 252 0.25 -8.49 -8.55
C ALA A 252 -0.16 -9.92 -8.94
N LEU A 253 -1.12 -10.47 -8.22
CA LEU A 253 -1.75 -11.76 -8.47
C LEU A 253 -3.21 -11.53 -8.90
N GLU A 254 -3.64 -12.18 -9.98
CA GLU A 254 -5.04 -12.35 -10.31
C GLU A 254 -5.39 -13.83 -10.14
N ILE A 255 -6.32 -14.13 -9.24
CA ILE A 255 -6.66 -15.49 -8.83
C ILE A 255 -8.15 -15.73 -9.09
N PRO A 256 -8.54 -16.89 -9.66
CA PRO A 256 -9.96 -17.25 -9.73
C PRO A 256 -10.60 -17.25 -8.34
N ILE A 257 -11.78 -16.62 -8.20
CA ILE A 257 -12.49 -16.59 -6.92
C ILE A 257 -12.75 -18.01 -6.41
N SER A 258 -12.98 -18.98 -7.31
CA SER A 258 -13.15 -20.39 -6.96
C SER A 258 -11.96 -21.02 -6.22
N GLU A 259 -10.74 -20.49 -6.37
CA GLU A 259 -9.54 -20.95 -5.65
C GLU A 259 -9.40 -20.31 -4.26
N LEU A 260 -10.15 -19.25 -3.99
CA LEU A 260 -10.13 -18.49 -2.73
C LEU A 260 -11.32 -18.81 -1.82
N VAL A 261 -12.44 -19.25 -2.40
CA VAL A 261 -13.66 -19.61 -1.67
C VAL A 261 -13.35 -20.54 -0.50
N GLY A 262 -13.80 -20.14 0.68
CA GLY A 262 -13.62 -20.90 1.90
C GLY A 262 -14.71 -21.95 2.13
N PRO A 263 -14.67 -22.62 3.29
CA PRO A 263 -15.68 -23.58 3.71
C PRO A 263 -17.10 -23.01 3.61
N ASN A 264 -18.08 -23.86 3.28
CA ASN A 264 -19.49 -23.48 3.11
C ASN A 264 -19.73 -22.38 2.06
N GLY A 265 -18.84 -22.21 1.09
CA GLY A 265 -18.97 -21.20 0.04
C GLY A 265 -18.62 -19.79 0.49
N ASN A 266 -17.86 -19.63 1.57
CA ASN A 266 -17.50 -18.31 2.10
C ASN A 266 -16.68 -17.48 1.09
N LYS A 267 -17.15 -16.26 0.81
CA LYS A 267 -16.52 -15.29 -0.10
C LYS A 267 -16.16 -13.97 0.57
N VAL A 268 -16.41 -13.85 1.87
CA VAL A 268 -15.91 -12.74 2.68
C VAL A 268 -14.59 -13.18 3.29
N LEU A 269 -13.51 -12.62 2.79
CA LEU A 269 -12.13 -13.05 3.03
C LEU A 269 -11.36 -11.93 3.72
N GLY A 270 -10.36 -12.28 4.51
CA GLY A 270 -9.38 -11.35 5.08
C GLY A 270 -8.00 -11.69 4.54
N ALA A 271 -7.17 -10.69 4.32
CA ALA A 271 -5.80 -10.92 3.88
C ALA A 271 -4.84 -9.86 4.43
N TYR A 272 -3.57 -10.22 4.51
CA TYR A 272 -2.47 -9.28 4.75
C TYR A 272 -1.23 -9.69 3.94
N ALA A 273 -0.39 -8.72 3.65
CA ALA A 273 0.93 -8.92 3.04
C ALA A 273 2.00 -8.96 4.13
N SER A 274 3.06 -9.76 3.94
CA SER A 274 4.26 -9.68 4.77
C SER A 274 5.54 -9.86 3.98
N THR A 275 6.62 -9.31 4.52
CA THR A 275 7.98 -9.54 4.06
C THR A 275 8.83 -10.09 5.19
N SER A 276 9.62 -11.09 4.87
CA SER A 276 10.47 -11.77 5.83
C SER A 276 11.93 -11.81 5.39
N ARG A 277 12.84 -11.70 6.37
CA ARG A 277 14.30 -11.77 6.19
C ARG A 277 14.88 -13.05 6.78
N PRO A 278 16.02 -13.55 6.28
CA PRO A 278 16.79 -14.59 6.97
C PRO A 278 17.06 -14.19 8.42
N LYS A 279 16.82 -15.09 9.35
CA LYS A 279 17.03 -14.85 10.78
C LYS A 279 18.49 -14.50 11.09
N VAL A 280 19.43 -15.08 10.35
CA VAL A 280 20.87 -14.79 10.46
C VAL A 280 21.42 -14.52 9.06
N SER A 281 22.13 -13.40 8.93
CA SER A 281 22.91 -13.04 7.75
C SER A 281 24.35 -12.74 8.15
N VAL A 282 25.30 -13.43 7.54
CA VAL A 282 26.74 -13.20 7.74
C VAL A 282 27.30 -12.51 6.51
N ILE A 283 27.73 -11.26 6.67
CA ILE A 283 28.36 -10.48 5.60
C ILE A 283 29.83 -10.86 5.51
N LYS A 284 30.28 -11.31 4.33
CA LYS A 284 31.67 -11.66 4.05
C LYS A 284 32.44 -10.44 3.53
N LYS A 285 33.76 -10.44 3.73
CA LYS A 285 34.66 -9.37 3.25
C LYS A 285 34.64 -9.18 1.72
N ASN A 286 34.25 -10.21 0.97
CA ASN A 286 34.12 -10.16 -0.49
C ASN A 286 32.76 -9.63 -0.98
N GLY A 287 31.90 -9.14 -0.09
CA GLY A 287 30.57 -8.61 -0.42
C GLY A 287 29.45 -9.66 -0.45
N ASN A 288 29.78 -10.96 -0.41
CA ASN A 288 28.77 -12.02 -0.37
C ASN A 288 28.09 -12.10 1.01
N ARG A 289 26.89 -12.67 1.03
CA ARG A 289 26.14 -12.95 2.26
C ARG A 289 25.88 -14.45 2.38
N ASP A 290 26.09 -15.00 3.57
CA ASP A 290 25.57 -16.32 3.94
C ASP A 290 24.32 -16.13 4.79
N ASN A 291 23.19 -16.59 4.27
CA ASN A 291 21.89 -16.42 4.90
C ASN A 291 21.39 -17.76 5.46
N SER A 292 20.81 -17.73 6.66
CA SER A 292 20.13 -18.89 7.23
C SER A 292 18.86 -19.23 6.45
N ALA A 293 18.45 -20.50 6.45
CA ALA A 293 17.20 -20.94 5.81
C ALA A 293 15.92 -20.46 6.53
N ARG A 294 16.00 -20.20 7.85
CA ARG A 294 14.86 -19.72 8.62
C ARG A 294 14.63 -18.24 8.35
N PHE A 295 13.39 -17.87 8.09
CA PHE A 295 12.94 -16.48 7.91
C PHE A 295 12.26 -15.95 9.17
N VAL A 296 12.24 -14.62 9.32
CA VAL A 296 11.50 -13.87 10.33
C VAL A 296 10.82 -12.68 9.65
N GLN A 297 9.56 -12.42 10.01
CA GLN A 297 8.83 -11.28 9.49
C GLN A 297 9.48 -9.97 9.96
N VAL A 298 9.59 -9.00 9.05
CA VAL A 298 10.14 -7.67 9.33
C VAL A 298 9.23 -6.53 8.90
N ALA A 299 8.21 -6.81 8.08
CA ALA A 299 7.10 -5.92 7.80
C ALA A 299 5.84 -6.72 7.49
N ARG A 300 4.69 -6.09 7.74
CA ARG A 300 3.37 -6.58 7.33
C ARG A 300 2.43 -5.42 7.06
N MET A 301 1.36 -5.68 6.31
CA MET A 301 0.29 -4.71 6.07
C MET A 301 -1.04 -5.42 5.79
N GLY A 302 -2.04 -5.16 6.61
CA GLY A 302 -3.45 -5.48 6.35
C GLY A 302 -4.16 -4.24 5.82
N HIS A 303 -4.72 -3.44 6.73
CA HIS A 303 -5.26 -2.14 6.40
C HIS A 303 -4.14 -1.10 6.17
N PRO A 304 -4.32 -0.18 5.20
CA PRO A 304 -3.43 0.95 5.05
C PRO A 304 -3.52 1.86 6.29
N LEU A 305 -2.43 2.57 6.60
CA LEU A 305 -2.35 3.59 7.64
C LEU A 305 -2.43 3.09 9.10
N VAL A 306 -2.54 1.78 9.35
CA VAL A 306 -2.54 1.24 10.72
C VAL A 306 -1.18 1.40 11.39
N ASN A 307 -0.12 0.91 10.75
CA ASN A 307 1.24 1.05 11.29
C ASN A 307 1.67 2.52 11.35
N GLU A 308 1.22 3.32 10.40
CA GLU A 308 1.51 4.73 10.18
C GLU A 308 0.90 5.59 11.29
N LEU A 309 -0.41 5.45 11.52
CA LEU A 309 -1.24 6.42 12.26
C LEU A 309 -1.91 5.87 13.52
N ILE A 310 -2.00 4.55 13.69
CA ILE A 310 -2.59 3.93 14.89
C ILE A 310 -1.48 3.48 15.84
N ILE A 311 -0.48 2.77 15.34
CA ILE A 311 0.59 2.20 16.18
C ILE A 311 1.61 3.26 16.58
N ALA A 312 1.93 3.34 17.87
CA ALA A 312 2.94 4.27 18.37
C ALA A 312 4.34 3.94 17.84
N THR A 313 5.14 4.96 17.55
CA THR A 313 6.48 4.85 16.91
C THR A 313 7.41 3.83 17.58
N ASN A 314 7.42 3.75 18.91
CA ASN A 314 8.27 2.82 19.65
C ASN A 314 7.82 1.34 19.57
N MET A 315 6.63 1.08 19.04
CA MET A 315 6.03 -0.24 18.91
C MET A 315 5.95 -0.72 17.46
N LYS A 316 6.16 0.14 16.47
CA LYS A 316 6.01 -0.18 15.04
C LYS A 316 6.90 -1.34 14.58
N ASP A 317 8.16 -1.38 15.02
CA ASP A 317 9.05 -2.50 14.69
C ASP A 317 8.56 -3.84 15.28
N LYS A 318 7.99 -3.79 16.50
CA LYS A 318 7.40 -4.98 17.13
C LYS A 318 6.13 -5.39 16.38
N TRP A 319 5.26 -4.43 16.07
CA TRP A 319 4.04 -4.66 15.30
C TRP A 319 4.33 -5.32 13.96
N ASN A 320 5.32 -4.80 13.22
CA ASN A 320 5.80 -5.37 11.97
C ASN A 320 6.32 -6.82 12.11
N ALA A 321 6.95 -7.15 13.23
CA ALA A 321 7.51 -8.48 13.50
C ALA A 321 6.51 -9.50 14.08
N THR A 322 5.31 -9.05 14.44
CA THR A 322 4.23 -9.87 15.02
C THR A 322 3.24 -10.29 13.94
N ASP A 323 2.64 -11.47 14.06
CA ASP A 323 1.62 -11.96 13.14
C ASP A 323 0.37 -11.07 13.18
N ALA A 324 -0.34 -10.96 12.06
CA ALA A 324 -1.43 -10.00 11.93
C ALA A 324 -2.65 -10.33 12.80
N GLU A 325 -2.77 -11.57 13.31
CA GLU A 325 -3.79 -12.05 14.24
C GLU A 325 -3.49 -11.80 15.74
N ASP A 326 -2.34 -11.22 16.07
CA ASP A 326 -1.92 -10.94 17.45
C ASP A 326 -2.18 -9.47 17.87
N GLU A 327 -3.21 -8.83 17.31
CA GLU A 327 -3.53 -7.40 17.56
C GLU A 327 -3.94 -7.11 19.01
N ASN A 328 -4.21 -8.13 19.81
CA ASN A 328 -4.44 -7.99 21.25
C ASN A 328 -3.28 -7.31 21.98
N GLU A 329 -2.04 -7.47 21.49
CA GLU A 329 -0.88 -6.79 22.06
C GLU A 329 -0.87 -5.27 21.81
N PHE A 330 -1.63 -4.81 20.81
CA PHE A 330 -1.67 -3.43 20.32
C PHE A 330 -3.03 -2.76 20.54
N LEU A 331 -4.01 -3.50 21.07
CA LEU A 331 -5.38 -3.04 21.33
C LEU A 331 -5.49 -1.64 21.99
N PRO A 332 -4.63 -1.23 22.95
CA PRO A 332 -4.69 0.12 23.52
C PRO A 332 -4.56 1.25 22.51
N PHE A 333 -3.86 1.05 21.39
CA PHE A 333 -3.67 2.05 20.33
C PHE A 333 -4.95 2.26 19.51
N TYR A 334 -5.70 1.19 19.25
CA TYR A 334 -7.01 1.29 18.60
C TYR A 334 -8.03 1.94 19.52
N CYS A 335 -8.06 1.54 20.79
CA CYS A 335 -9.02 2.04 21.76
C CYS A 335 -8.78 3.51 22.17
N ASN A 336 -7.55 4.00 22.04
CA ASN A 336 -7.15 5.37 22.40
C ASN A 336 -6.41 6.03 21.22
N SER A 337 -7.16 6.73 20.37
CA SER A 337 -6.64 7.30 19.13
C SER A 337 -5.77 8.54 19.39
N ALA A 338 -4.46 8.38 19.23
CA ALA A 338 -3.50 9.48 19.26
C ALA A 338 -3.73 10.47 18.10
N LEU A 339 -4.09 9.98 16.92
CA LEU A 339 -4.40 10.84 15.77
C LEU A 339 -5.64 11.71 16.01
N ALA A 340 -6.72 11.18 16.60
CA ALA A 340 -7.87 12.00 16.98
C ALA A 340 -7.49 13.10 18.00
N ALA A 341 -6.59 12.80 18.94
CA ALA A 341 -6.07 13.80 19.87
C ALA A 341 -5.23 14.87 19.17
N ALA A 342 -4.42 14.50 18.18
CA ALA A 342 -3.66 15.43 17.35
C ALA A 342 -4.60 16.34 16.53
N LEU A 343 -5.61 15.77 15.86
CA LEU A 343 -6.63 16.52 15.12
C LEU A 343 -7.34 17.56 16.01
N ASN A 344 -7.76 17.15 17.20
CA ASN A 344 -8.37 18.06 18.19
C ASN A 344 -7.44 19.18 18.63
N THR A 345 -6.14 18.89 18.76
CA THR A 345 -5.14 19.86 19.18
C THR A 345 -4.82 20.88 18.08
N VAL A 346 -4.59 20.39 16.86
CA VAL A 346 -4.20 21.22 15.71
C VAL A 346 -5.38 22.06 15.22
N PHE A 347 -6.58 21.47 15.13
CA PHE A 347 -7.74 22.11 14.51
C PHE A 347 -8.82 22.59 15.49
N GLY A 348 -8.64 22.38 16.80
CA GLY A 348 -9.63 22.80 17.80
C GLY A 348 -10.95 22.02 17.74
N THR A 349 -10.91 20.77 17.28
CA THR A 349 -12.08 19.89 17.14
C THR A 349 -12.38 19.11 18.43
N GLY A 350 -13.48 18.33 18.42
CA GLY A 350 -13.95 17.53 19.56
C GLY A 350 -14.17 16.05 19.23
N PHE A 351 -13.32 15.46 18.38
CA PHE A 351 -13.42 14.05 17.97
C PHE A 351 -13.14 13.10 19.15
N PRO A 352 -13.79 11.92 19.18
CA PRO A 352 -13.58 10.95 20.26
C PRO A 352 -12.15 10.38 20.22
N THR A 353 -11.45 10.52 21.35
CA THR A 353 -10.05 10.07 21.49
C THR A 353 -9.90 8.75 22.25
N ALA A 354 -10.94 8.30 22.95
CA ALA A 354 -10.92 7.09 23.78
C ALA A 354 -12.21 6.27 23.59
N ASN A 355 -12.20 5.02 24.06
CA ASN A 355 -13.31 4.06 23.94
C ASN A 355 -13.72 3.82 22.47
N ARG A 356 -12.73 3.73 21.58
CA ARG A 356 -12.91 3.60 20.14
C ARG A 356 -13.20 2.17 19.68
N GLU A 357 -14.30 1.61 20.18
CA GLU A 357 -14.82 0.31 19.75
C GLU A 357 -15.14 0.28 18.24
N ASP A 358 -15.51 1.42 17.68
CA ASP A 358 -15.74 1.58 16.25
C ASP A 358 -14.47 1.28 15.43
N LEU A 359 -13.29 1.70 15.89
CA LEU A 359 -12.02 1.37 15.23
C LEU A 359 -11.69 -0.12 15.35
N VAL A 360 -11.88 -0.71 16.53
CA VAL A 360 -11.68 -2.16 16.73
C VAL A 360 -12.60 -2.96 15.82
N ASN A 361 -13.89 -2.60 15.75
CA ASN A 361 -14.85 -3.29 14.90
C ASN A 361 -14.54 -3.12 13.41
N ALA A 362 -14.11 -1.92 12.98
CA ALA A 362 -13.84 -1.63 11.57
C ALA A 362 -12.54 -2.25 11.05
N LEU A 363 -11.48 -2.27 11.88
CA LEU A 363 -10.14 -2.68 11.45
C LEU A 363 -9.80 -4.13 11.85
N LEU A 364 -10.37 -4.65 12.95
CA LEU A 364 -9.91 -5.89 13.57
C LEU A 364 -10.89 -7.07 13.52
N ARG A 365 -12.11 -6.85 13.03
CA ARG A 365 -13.20 -7.85 13.05
C ARG A 365 -13.90 -7.99 11.70
N TYR A 366 -14.46 -9.18 11.45
CA TYR A 366 -15.40 -9.39 10.33
C TYR A 366 -16.82 -8.88 10.63
N ALA A 367 -17.18 -8.80 11.90
CA ALA A 367 -18.48 -8.32 12.35
C ALA A 367 -18.34 -7.67 13.74
N PRO A 368 -19.18 -6.68 14.09
CA PRO A 368 -19.14 -6.08 15.41
C PRO A 368 -19.26 -7.11 16.53
N GLY A 369 -18.42 -6.96 17.55
CA GLY A 369 -18.31 -7.88 18.68
C GLY A 369 -18.56 -7.21 20.04
N PRO A 370 -18.39 -7.96 21.15
CA PRO A 370 -18.50 -7.39 22.49
C PRO A 370 -17.44 -6.30 22.71
N PRO A 371 -17.70 -5.31 23.59
CA PRO A 371 -16.72 -4.27 23.92
C PRO A 371 -15.43 -4.85 24.51
N VAL A 372 -14.29 -4.33 24.07
CA VAL A 372 -12.94 -4.70 24.53
C VAL A 372 -12.10 -3.49 24.98
N CYS A 373 -12.49 -2.28 24.58
CA CYS A 373 -11.91 -1.06 25.09
C CYS A 373 -12.29 -0.86 26.56
N GLY A 374 -11.27 -0.73 27.42
CA GLY A 374 -11.42 -0.58 28.86
C GLY A 374 -11.44 -1.90 29.66
N SER A 375 -11.57 -3.07 29.01
CA SER A 375 -11.42 -4.37 29.70
C SER A 375 -9.96 -4.73 29.99
N GLY A 376 -9.03 -4.15 29.23
CA GLY A 376 -7.58 -4.34 29.37
C GLY A 376 -7.05 -5.66 28.84
N LYS A 377 -7.91 -6.66 28.57
CA LYS A 377 -7.59 -7.96 27.94
C LYS A 377 -8.83 -8.53 27.23
N THR A 378 -8.62 -9.21 26.12
CA THR A 378 -9.62 -10.07 25.46
C THR A 378 -8.97 -11.39 25.04
N ASN A 379 -9.77 -12.47 24.98
CA ASN A 379 -9.35 -13.77 24.44
C ASN A 379 -9.83 -13.96 22.99
N GLU A 380 -10.44 -12.94 22.41
CA GLU A 380 -10.84 -12.91 21.00
C GLU A 380 -9.62 -12.79 20.10
N ALA A 381 -9.58 -13.52 18.98
CA ALA A 381 -8.60 -13.28 17.94
C ALA A 381 -8.97 -12.00 17.17
N LEU A 382 -8.14 -10.97 17.29
CA LEU A 382 -8.28 -9.70 16.60
C LEU A 382 -7.17 -9.59 15.56
N ALA A 383 -7.53 -9.22 14.33
CA ALA A 383 -6.57 -9.25 13.24
C ALA A 383 -6.62 -8.04 12.32
N ASP A 384 -5.46 -7.44 12.02
CA ASP A 384 -5.33 -6.41 10.98
C ASP A 384 -5.32 -7.09 9.60
N PHE A 385 -6.51 -7.31 9.06
CA PHE A 385 -6.71 -7.88 7.72
C PHE A 385 -7.48 -6.91 6.85
N LEU A 386 -7.03 -6.73 5.62
CA LEU A 386 -7.88 -6.17 4.59
C LEU A 386 -8.98 -7.17 4.25
N ARG A 387 -10.24 -6.80 4.53
CA ARG A 387 -11.40 -7.70 4.39
C ARG A 387 -12.21 -7.35 3.15
N VAL A 388 -12.50 -8.33 2.30
CA VAL A 388 -13.28 -8.15 1.07
C VAL A 388 -14.44 -9.15 1.00
N ASP A 389 -15.61 -8.68 0.60
CA ASP A 389 -16.75 -9.48 0.17
C ASP A 389 -16.74 -9.61 -1.35
N LEU A 390 -16.33 -10.79 -1.83
CA LEU A 390 -16.26 -11.08 -3.26
C LEU A 390 -17.63 -11.33 -3.91
N ASP A 391 -18.74 -11.33 -3.16
CA ASP A 391 -20.08 -11.29 -3.76
C ASP A 391 -20.48 -9.88 -4.19
N VAL A 392 -19.85 -8.82 -3.66
CA VAL A 392 -20.06 -7.46 -4.12
C VAL A 392 -19.53 -7.32 -5.56
N PRO A 393 -20.35 -6.87 -6.53
CA PRO A 393 -19.89 -6.65 -7.89
C PRO A 393 -18.81 -5.57 -7.95
N PRO A 394 -17.80 -5.72 -8.83
CA PRO A 394 -16.75 -4.71 -8.97
C PRO A 394 -17.30 -3.45 -9.65
N THR A 395 -16.91 -2.28 -9.15
CA THR A 395 -17.18 -1.01 -9.82
C THR A 395 -16.15 -0.78 -10.93
N GLN A 396 -16.64 -0.59 -12.16
CA GLN A 396 -15.81 -0.30 -13.33
C GLN A 396 -14.96 0.95 -13.12
N ALA A 397 -13.70 0.94 -13.60
CA ALA A 397 -12.70 1.99 -13.37
C ALA A 397 -13.27 3.41 -13.54
N ALA A 398 -13.98 3.69 -14.64
CA ALA A 398 -14.54 5.01 -14.94
C ALA A 398 -15.63 5.50 -13.97
N ASN A 399 -16.19 4.61 -13.13
CA ASN A 399 -17.28 4.89 -12.20
C ASN A 399 -16.87 4.76 -10.73
N GLN A 400 -15.59 4.43 -10.46
CA GLN A 400 -15.13 4.25 -9.08
C GLN A 400 -15.21 5.57 -8.33
N LYS A 401 -15.70 5.50 -7.08
CA LYS A 401 -15.69 6.62 -6.14
C LYS A 401 -14.56 6.44 -5.15
N ARG A 402 -13.70 7.46 -5.03
CA ARG A 402 -12.50 7.38 -4.17
C ARG A 402 -12.83 7.15 -2.70
N LEU A 403 -13.97 7.70 -2.25
CA LEU A 403 -14.44 7.60 -0.86
C LEU A 403 -15.24 6.31 -0.56
N GLY A 404 -15.37 5.40 -1.53
CA GLY A 404 -16.06 4.12 -1.33
C GLY A 404 -17.47 4.28 -0.75
N PRO A 405 -17.80 3.61 0.38
CA PRO A 405 -19.09 3.76 1.06
C PRO A 405 -19.40 5.17 1.61
N LEU A 406 -18.39 6.03 1.77
CA LEU A 406 -18.57 7.42 2.23
C LEU A 406 -18.83 8.41 1.10
N ALA A 407 -18.84 7.97 -0.16
CA ALA A 407 -19.05 8.84 -1.31
C ALA A 407 -20.42 9.53 -1.29
N HIS A 408 -20.45 10.78 -1.77
CA HIS A 408 -21.65 11.60 -1.89
C HIS A 408 -21.58 12.51 -3.13
N ASP A 409 -22.71 13.10 -3.53
CA ASP A 409 -22.78 14.10 -4.59
C ASP A 409 -22.39 15.52 -4.08
N ALA A 410 -22.29 16.49 -4.99
CA ALA A 410 -21.90 17.87 -4.65
C ALA A 410 -22.88 18.59 -3.69
N SER A 411 -24.10 18.06 -3.51
CA SER A 411 -25.07 18.56 -2.53
C SER A 411 -24.97 17.85 -1.18
N GLY A 412 -24.11 16.84 -1.05
CA GLY A 412 -23.94 16.03 0.15
C GLY A 412 -24.88 14.82 0.24
N ASN A 413 -25.60 14.47 -0.83
CA ASN A 413 -26.44 13.26 -0.82
C ASN A 413 -25.56 12.03 -1.05
N ALA A 414 -25.72 11.00 -0.23
CA ALA A 414 -24.91 9.78 -0.32
C ALA A 414 -25.04 9.08 -1.69
N THR A 415 -23.89 8.71 -2.27
CA THR A 415 -23.76 7.94 -3.52
C THR A 415 -22.71 6.83 -3.33
N PRO A 416 -22.96 5.88 -2.41
CA PRO A 416 -21.93 4.96 -1.94
C PRO A 416 -21.46 3.99 -3.04
N ASP A 417 -20.15 3.83 -3.15
CA ASP A 417 -19.50 2.78 -3.94
C ASP A 417 -19.13 1.61 -3.02
N LYS A 418 -19.93 0.54 -3.08
CA LYS A 418 -19.79 -0.63 -2.19
C LYS A 418 -18.54 -1.47 -2.48
N ALA A 419 -17.88 -1.28 -3.62
CA ALA A 419 -16.67 -2.01 -3.99
C ALA A 419 -15.38 -1.29 -3.55
N GLY A 420 -15.49 -0.09 -2.98
CA GLY A 420 -14.35 0.65 -2.43
C GLY A 420 -14.06 0.30 -0.97
N TRP A 421 -12.87 0.71 -0.51
CA TRP A 421 -12.43 0.54 0.87
C TRP A 421 -13.49 1.04 1.87
N PRO A 422 -13.85 0.24 2.90
CA PRO A 422 -13.13 -0.93 3.41
C PRO A 422 -13.57 -2.29 2.84
N ASN A 423 -14.38 -2.37 1.77
CA ASN A 423 -14.68 -3.65 1.13
C ASN A 423 -13.53 -4.07 0.21
N GLY A 424 -12.48 -4.62 0.79
CA GLY A 424 -11.19 -4.73 0.15
C GLY A 424 -10.55 -3.35 0.01
N ARG A 425 -9.61 -3.21 -0.92
CA ARG A 425 -8.99 -1.93 -1.27
C ARG A 425 -8.55 -1.92 -2.72
N ARG A 426 -8.90 -0.87 -3.44
CA ARG A 426 -8.51 -0.62 -4.83
C ARG A 426 -7.46 0.50 -4.89
N PRO A 427 -6.62 0.54 -5.93
CA PRO A 427 -5.69 1.65 -6.22
C PRO A 427 -6.29 3.05 -6.20
N ASN A 428 -7.58 3.20 -6.53
CA ASN A 428 -8.25 4.50 -6.55
C ASN A 428 -8.82 4.93 -5.19
N ASP A 429 -8.88 4.04 -4.19
CA ASP A 429 -9.53 4.39 -2.92
C ASP A 429 -8.69 5.41 -2.13
N ASP A 430 -9.31 6.51 -1.74
CA ASP A 430 -8.66 7.60 -0.98
C ASP A 430 -8.59 7.22 0.50
N VAL A 431 -7.51 6.52 0.84
CA VAL A 431 -7.35 6.01 2.19
C VAL A 431 -7.01 7.09 3.19
N THR A 432 -6.42 8.21 2.75
CA THR A 432 -6.11 9.35 3.63
C THR A 432 -7.40 9.99 4.13
N ASP A 433 -8.29 10.38 3.22
CA ASP A 433 -9.56 11.02 3.57
C ASP A 433 -10.48 10.10 4.36
N VAL A 434 -10.62 8.84 3.91
CA VAL A 434 -11.50 7.88 4.59
C VAL A 434 -10.94 7.55 5.99
N ALA A 435 -9.63 7.36 6.16
CA ALA A 435 -9.05 7.08 7.47
C ALA A 435 -9.19 8.28 8.42
N LEU A 436 -8.97 9.51 7.95
CA LEU A 436 -9.18 10.73 8.74
C LEU A 436 -10.62 10.80 9.29
N ARG A 437 -11.63 10.49 8.47
CA ARG A 437 -13.05 10.51 8.89
C ARG A 437 -13.40 9.38 9.84
N VAL A 438 -12.88 8.17 9.59
CA VAL A 438 -13.05 7.03 10.50
C VAL A 438 -12.43 7.34 11.85
N VAL A 439 -11.21 7.88 11.89
CA VAL A 439 -10.56 8.33 13.13
C VAL A 439 -11.28 9.51 13.77
N ALA A 440 -11.89 10.42 13.01
CA ALA A 440 -12.72 11.49 13.56
C ALA A 440 -14.08 11.00 14.10
N GLY A 441 -14.44 9.74 13.87
CA GLY A 441 -15.60 9.08 14.47
C GLY A 441 -16.85 9.05 13.58
N ILE A 442 -16.71 9.17 12.25
CA ILE A 442 -17.85 9.15 11.32
C ILE A 442 -18.75 7.91 11.47
N LEU A 443 -18.18 6.77 11.90
CA LEU A 443 -18.91 5.52 12.13
C LEU A 443 -19.90 5.59 13.30
N THR A 444 -19.74 6.55 14.20
CA THR A 444 -20.62 6.75 15.37
C THR A 444 -21.33 8.10 15.35
N ASN A 445 -20.76 9.09 14.66
CA ASN A 445 -21.33 10.41 14.47
C ASN A 445 -21.33 10.78 12.98
N PRO A 446 -22.47 10.66 12.28
CA PRO A 446 -22.59 11.04 10.87
C PRO A 446 -22.36 12.54 10.60
N SER A 447 -22.27 13.38 11.63
CA SER A 447 -21.99 14.82 11.49
C SER A 447 -20.49 15.14 11.42
N THR A 448 -19.62 14.13 11.36
CA THR A 448 -18.18 14.33 11.13
C THR A 448 -17.98 15.12 9.82
N PRO A 449 -17.19 16.20 9.82
CA PRO A 449 -16.92 16.97 8.61
C PRO A 449 -16.25 16.14 7.51
N ASN A 450 -16.29 16.64 6.27
CA ASN A 450 -15.54 16.08 5.15
C ASN A 450 -14.05 16.35 5.33
N LEU A 451 -13.42 15.58 6.22
CA LEU A 451 -11.98 15.66 6.45
C LEU A 451 -11.24 15.08 5.25
N GLY A 452 -10.22 15.81 4.81
CA GLY A 452 -9.34 15.35 3.75
C GLY A 452 -8.13 16.24 3.53
N ASP A 453 -7.19 15.76 2.71
CA ASP A 453 -5.97 16.47 2.36
C ASP A 453 -6.09 17.30 1.06
N GLY A 454 -7.16 17.08 0.30
CA GLY A 454 -7.47 17.79 -0.94
C GLY A 454 -6.78 17.24 -2.17
N VAL A 455 -6.15 16.07 -2.09
CA VAL A 455 -5.58 15.33 -3.21
C VAL A 455 -6.51 14.17 -3.53
N ASN A 456 -7.39 14.31 -4.53
CA ASN A 456 -8.46 13.33 -4.75
C ASN A 456 -8.13 12.26 -5.82
N PHE A 457 -6.94 12.28 -6.42
CA PHE A 457 -6.53 11.32 -7.45
C PHE A 457 -5.00 11.30 -7.67
N ASN A 458 -4.49 10.21 -8.25
CA ASN A 458 -3.10 10.08 -8.69
C ASN A 458 -2.83 11.00 -9.90
N VAL A 459 -2.01 12.01 -9.70
CA VAL A 459 -1.79 13.07 -10.68
C VAL A 459 -0.60 12.77 -11.56
N GLY A 460 -0.79 12.93 -12.88
CA GLY A 460 0.29 12.77 -13.85
C GLY A 460 0.53 11.33 -14.30
N ALA A 461 -0.27 10.36 -13.83
CA ALA A 461 -0.20 8.97 -14.24
C ALA A 461 -0.05 8.81 -15.76
N VAL A 462 0.91 8.01 -16.21
CA VAL A 462 1.23 7.82 -17.64
C VAL A 462 0.63 6.53 -18.21
N GLY A 463 0.82 6.30 -19.52
CA GLY A 463 0.32 5.10 -20.21
C GLY A 463 -1.07 5.24 -20.83
N GLY A 464 -1.39 4.31 -21.74
CA GLY A 464 -2.57 4.37 -22.60
C GLY A 464 -3.82 3.67 -22.05
N LYS A 465 -3.67 2.84 -21.01
CA LYS A 465 -4.75 1.98 -20.49
C LYS A 465 -5.23 2.38 -19.10
N LYS A 466 -5.69 3.62 -19.01
CA LYS A 466 -6.18 4.22 -17.77
C LYS A 466 -7.33 5.20 -18.03
N THR A 467 -8.08 5.53 -16.98
CA THR A 467 -9.04 6.64 -16.97
C THR A 467 -8.33 7.99 -16.98
N SER A 468 -9.08 9.08 -17.15
CA SER A 468 -8.54 10.44 -17.08
C SER A 468 -7.97 10.81 -15.71
N ASN A 469 -8.49 10.22 -14.63
CA ASN A 469 -8.01 10.41 -13.25
C ASN A 469 -7.02 9.32 -12.79
N GLY A 470 -6.35 8.65 -13.73
CA GLY A 470 -5.20 7.80 -13.38
C GLY A 470 -5.49 6.33 -13.08
N ILE A 471 -6.74 5.86 -13.16
CA ILE A 471 -7.11 4.49 -12.77
C ILE A 471 -6.81 3.52 -13.93
N ALA A 472 -5.92 2.55 -13.72
CA ALA A 472 -5.64 1.52 -14.71
C ALA A 472 -6.86 0.62 -14.99
N THR A 473 -7.11 0.31 -16.27
CA THR A 473 -8.33 -0.41 -16.69
C THR A 473 -8.17 -1.92 -16.80
N GLU A 474 -6.95 -2.44 -16.72
CA GLU A 474 -6.62 -3.86 -16.88
C GLU A 474 -5.49 -4.28 -15.94
N PHE A 475 -5.30 -5.59 -15.79
CA PHE A 475 -4.20 -6.16 -15.00
C PHE A 475 -2.82 -5.64 -15.46
N PRO A 476 -1.93 -5.21 -14.53
CA PRO A 476 -1.96 -5.44 -13.08
C PRO A 476 -2.66 -4.35 -12.26
N PHE A 477 -3.56 -3.56 -12.86
CA PHE A 477 -4.39 -2.54 -12.18
C PHE A 477 -3.63 -1.37 -11.55
N LEU A 478 -2.34 -1.22 -11.86
CA LEU A 478 -1.55 -0.02 -11.58
C LEU A 478 -1.05 0.59 -12.91
N PRO A 479 -0.97 1.94 -13.02
CA PRO A 479 -0.54 2.60 -14.25
C PRO A 479 0.89 2.26 -14.66
N THR A 480 1.20 2.57 -15.92
CA THR A 480 2.54 2.45 -16.47
C THR A 480 3.52 3.30 -15.65
N PRO A 481 4.69 2.77 -15.24
CA PRO A 481 5.66 3.54 -14.47
C PRO A 481 6.25 4.68 -15.31
N PHE A 482 6.56 5.79 -14.65
CA PHE A 482 7.31 6.90 -15.22
C PHE A 482 8.68 6.44 -15.70
N ASP A 483 9.17 7.03 -16.80
CA ASP A 483 10.46 6.68 -17.37
C ASP A 483 11.60 7.55 -16.82
N GLY A 484 12.80 6.98 -16.68
CA GLY A 484 13.95 7.67 -16.10
C GLY A 484 14.48 8.88 -16.87
N ARG A 485 14.00 9.18 -18.07
CA ARG A 485 14.49 10.29 -18.90
C ARG A 485 13.58 11.51 -18.83
N ASP A 486 12.28 11.31 -19.03
CA ASP A 486 11.32 12.38 -19.25
C ASP A 486 10.33 12.53 -18.07
N ARG A 487 10.54 11.80 -16.95
CA ARG A 487 9.71 11.93 -15.75
C ARG A 487 9.70 13.35 -15.18
N ARG A 488 8.56 13.73 -14.61
CA ARG A 488 8.35 15.01 -13.94
C ARG A 488 7.62 14.75 -12.61
N HIS A 489 8.15 15.29 -11.52
CA HIS A 489 7.37 15.47 -10.28
C HIS A 489 6.53 16.73 -10.44
N ILE A 490 5.32 16.73 -9.91
CA ILE A 490 4.42 17.86 -10.02
C ILE A 490 4.40 18.56 -8.66
N ASP A 491 5.29 19.54 -8.53
CA ASP A 491 5.48 20.27 -7.27
C ASP A 491 4.38 21.32 -7.03
N PRO A 492 4.22 21.79 -5.77
CA PRO A 492 3.37 22.92 -5.46
C PRO A 492 3.71 24.17 -6.29
N GLY A 493 2.76 24.59 -7.11
CA GLY A 493 2.79 25.79 -7.95
C GLY A 493 2.89 25.47 -9.44
N GLU A 494 3.14 24.21 -9.79
CA GLU A 494 3.31 23.79 -11.16
C GLU A 494 1.98 23.45 -11.86
N THR A 495 1.91 23.74 -13.16
CA THR A 495 0.76 23.36 -14.01
C THR A 495 0.94 21.95 -14.57
N LEU A 496 -0.17 21.21 -14.73
CA LEU A 496 -0.25 19.88 -15.35
C LEU A 496 0.01 19.85 -16.87
N ASN A 497 0.46 20.97 -17.47
CA ASN A 497 0.62 21.14 -18.92
C ASN A 497 1.51 20.07 -19.56
#